data_AF-A0A2G4GCI8-F1
#
_entry.id   AF-A0A2G4GCI8-F1
#
_cell.length_a   1.000
_cell.length_b   1.000
_cell.length_c   1.000
_cell.angle_alpha   90.00
_cell.angle_beta   90.00
_cell.angle_gamma   90.00
#
_symmetry.space_group_name_H-M   'P 1'
#
loop_
_entity.id
_entity.type
_entity.pdbx_description
1 polymer ?
#
loop_
_entity_poly.entity_id
_entity_poly.type
_entity_poly.pdbx_seq_one_letter_code
_entity_poly.pdbx_strand_id
1 'polypeptide(L)'
;MKLRQKAAIAIAAISLASVAGVGPANAASIGGGGASFLANMMDICAAQYNRNTQSNTAADIVTYASVGSSSGKSGFTKGTYLFGGSESAYSAGTAPAGLVYVPLVGGAIAIGYRLDGISPAGATVRLPSEVVAKIFAGQITKWNDPTIAAANKATTVAKKLKATKDGVTVSVAKKASNVEFAMSMTPAAAKKYKNAKVTISAAVLGGESKSMYSAKSAAKLSKIATYSANTVYTVKAGKTLVGTLTTETVKDGETITFPDTAIRVVHRSDGSGTTNNFINYLNKSHPAIWTKVTSDTFSTGFPGASVPTDGSFQSAKGNEGLASYVRDNNGSITYAELSYLEERGVKAAAVSNPAGKYVLPSPTSSAVWLDAAEVAADGLVTQNFAATAADAYPINAVSYGLSTTAKSTTNASVKSFFAYFLDVCAPKNAAGAGYTPLTGAILAKADAQVAKINVG
;
A
#
# COMPACT_ATOMS: atom_id res chain seq x y z
N MET A 1 92.17 35.87 11.17
CA MET A 1 92.13 35.44 12.59
C MET A 1 91.12 36.31 13.32
N LYS A 2 90.04 35.71 13.86
CA LYS A 2 89.03 36.21 14.82
C LYS A 2 88.75 37.71 14.91
N LEU A 3 87.47 38.13 14.88
CA LEU A 3 86.79 38.63 16.08
C LEU A 3 85.26 38.81 15.86
N ARG A 4 84.54 38.75 16.99
CA ARG A 4 83.09 38.69 17.19
C ARG A 4 82.43 40.06 17.06
N GLN A 5 81.14 40.13 16.69
CA GLN A 5 80.15 41.00 17.35
C GLN A 5 78.70 40.68 16.95
N LYS A 6 77.81 40.88 17.93
CA LYS A 6 76.38 40.50 17.97
C LYS A 6 75.53 41.51 17.19
N ALA A 7 74.47 41.05 16.53
CA ALA A 7 73.39 41.90 16.04
C ALA A 7 72.06 41.50 16.71
N ALA A 8 71.39 42.49 17.29
CA ALA A 8 70.08 42.39 17.92
C ALA A 8 68.97 42.36 16.85
N ILE A 9 67.96 41.50 17.04
CA ILE A 9 66.77 41.44 16.18
C ILE A 9 65.64 42.20 16.87
N ALA A 10 65.14 43.24 16.21
CA ALA A 10 63.93 43.97 16.59
C ALA A 10 62.69 43.19 16.10
N ILE A 11 61.74 42.93 17.00
CA ILE A 11 60.44 42.32 16.69
C ILE A 11 59.43 43.45 16.48
N ALA A 12 58.91 43.58 15.26
CA ALA A 12 57.76 44.43 14.96
C ALA A 12 56.46 43.70 15.31
N ALA A 13 55.66 44.27 16.21
CA ALA A 13 54.34 43.77 16.55
C ALA A 13 53.32 44.18 15.47
N ILE A 14 52.77 43.21 14.75
CA ILE A 14 51.61 43.38 13.87
C ILE A 14 50.37 43.06 14.71
N SER A 15 49.55 44.08 14.99
CA SER A 15 48.23 43.94 15.59
C SER A 15 47.26 43.30 14.59
N LEU A 16 46.93 42.02 14.79
CA LEU A 16 45.82 41.35 14.10
C LEU A 16 44.49 41.91 14.63
N ALA A 17 43.76 42.63 13.78
CA ALA A 17 42.35 42.88 13.99
C ALA A 17 41.59 41.54 13.89
N SER A 18 40.93 41.15 14.98
CA SER A 18 40.05 39.97 15.02
C SER A 18 38.79 40.22 14.21
N VAL A 19 38.80 39.82 12.94
CA VAL A 19 37.56 39.55 12.22
C VAL A 19 36.97 38.31 12.87
N ALA A 20 35.87 38.47 13.61
CA ALA A 20 35.05 37.35 14.05
C ALA A 20 34.51 36.65 12.81
N GLY A 21 35.22 35.61 12.35
CA GLY A 21 34.77 34.76 11.27
C GLY A 21 33.48 34.06 11.70
N VAL A 22 32.40 34.32 10.98
CA VAL A 22 31.19 33.50 11.04
C VAL A 22 31.57 32.18 10.37
N GLY A 23 32.07 31.22 11.17
CA GLY A 23 32.26 29.85 10.69
C GLY A 23 30.91 29.24 10.26
N PRO A 24 30.88 28.28 9.32
CA PRO A 24 29.65 27.58 8.98
C PRO A 24 29.07 26.96 10.26
N ALA A 25 27.79 27.22 10.53
CA ALA A 25 27.06 26.53 11.58
C ALA A 25 27.23 25.01 11.36
N ASN A 26 27.64 24.28 12.39
CA ASN A 26 27.80 22.83 12.30
C ASN A 26 26.44 22.21 11.93
N ALA A 27 26.37 21.50 10.81
CA ALA A 27 25.19 20.76 10.39
C ALA A 27 24.72 19.81 11.51
N ALA A 28 23.45 19.88 11.90
CA ALA A 28 22.89 19.00 12.91
C ALA A 28 22.59 17.62 12.30
N SER A 29 22.75 16.57 13.11
CA SER A 29 22.27 15.22 12.76
C SER A 29 20.84 15.07 13.22
N ILE A 30 19.92 14.89 12.27
CA ILE A 30 18.48 14.73 12.51
C ILE A 30 18.15 13.23 12.42
N GLY A 31 18.35 12.55 13.55
CA GLY A 31 18.09 11.12 13.68
C GLY A 31 16.63 10.80 13.94
N GLY A 32 16.00 10.06 13.04
CA GLY A 32 14.69 9.45 13.24
C GLY A 32 14.75 7.94 13.38
N GLY A 33 13.64 7.32 13.81
CA GLY A 33 13.55 5.87 13.82
C GLY A 33 12.13 5.34 14.05
N GLY A 34 11.89 4.12 13.58
CA GLY A 34 10.63 3.43 13.82
C GLY A 34 10.24 2.43 12.74
N ALA A 35 9.01 2.59 12.25
CA ALA A 35 8.36 1.79 11.21
C ALA A 35 9.32 1.30 10.12
N SER A 36 9.46 -0.03 10.02
CA SER A 36 10.11 -0.65 8.86
C SER A 36 9.27 -0.50 7.59
N PHE A 37 7.95 -0.32 7.70
CA PHE A 37 7.09 -0.04 6.55
C PHE A 37 7.54 1.22 5.83
N LEU A 38 8.01 2.24 6.55
CA LEU A 38 8.35 3.54 5.98
C LEU A 38 9.81 3.65 5.54
N ALA A 39 10.66 2.69 5.93
CA ALA A 39 12.11 2.86 5.90
C ALA A 39 12.66 3.07 4.49
N ASN A 40 12.20 2.30 3.49
CA ASN A 40 12.67 2.46 2.11
C ASN A 40 12.37 3.87 1.57
N MET A 41 11.17 4.41 1.83
CA MET A 41 10.84 5.79 1.47
C MET A 41 11.63 6.83 2.27
N MET A 42 11.87 6.59 3.56
CA MET A 42 12.72 7.46 4.38
C MET A 42 14.13 7.52 3.85
N ASP A 43 14.72 6.39 3.46
CA ASP A 43 16.08 6.34 2.93
C ASP A 43 16.18 7.08 1.59
N ILE A 44 15.22 6.88 0.68
CA ILE A 44 15.13 7.60 -0.59
C ILE A 44 15.03 9.11 -0.34
N CYS A 45 14.08 9.53 0.52
CA CYS A 45 13.81 10.94 0.75
C CYS A 45 14.90 11.63 1.54
N ALA A 46 15.47 11.00 2.57
CA ALA A 46 16.59 11.55 3.32
C ALA A 46 17.82 11.72 2.43
N ALA A 47 18.15 10.74 1.59
CA ALA A 47 19.27 10.85 0.66
C ALA A 47 19.07 12.00 -0.35
N GLN A 48 17.85 12.19 -0.86
CA GLN A 48 17.55 13.30 -1.77
C GLN A 48 17.55 14.66 -1.05
N TYR A 49 16.95 14.75 0.13
CA TYR A 49 16.89 15.97 0.95
C TYR A 49 18.28 16.43 1.39
N ASN A 50 19.12 15.51 1.89
CA ASN A 50 20.46 15.82 2.37
C ASN A 50 21.37 16.43 1.27
N ARG A 51 21.08 16.16 -0.02
CA ARG A 51 21.79 16.75 -1.17
C ARG A 51 21.12 18.00 -1.74
N ASN A 52 19.90 18.32 -1.31
CA ASN A 52 19.12 19.40 -1.87
C ASN A 52 19.34 20.69 -1.09
N THR A 53 20.25 21.55 -1.55
CA THR A 53 20.57 22.82 -0.88
C THR A 53 19.46 23.86 -0.92
N GLN A 54 18.43 23.69 -1.77
CA GLN A 54 17.28 24.59 -1.82
C GLN A 54 16.27 24.26 -0.71
N SER A 55 16.02 22.98 -0.45
CA SER A 55 15.10 22.53 0.60
C SER A 55 15.79 22.35 1.96
N ASN A 56 17.04 21.92 1.95
CA ASN A 56 17.87 21.72 3.15
C ASN A 56 18.87 22.87 3.33
N THR A 57 18.36 24.07 3.59
CA THR A 57 19.19 25.29 3.71
C THR A 57 20.11 25.27 4.93
N ALA A 58 19.77 24.48 5.96
CA ALA A 58 20.61 24.29 7.14
C ALA A 58 21.74 23.28 6.92
N ALA A 59 21.74 22.56 5.77
CA ALA A 59 22.65 21.47 5.46
C ALA A 59 22.65 20.34 6.53
N ASP A 60 21.55 20.19 7.27
CA ASP A 60 21.39 19.16 8.29
C ASP A 60 21.34 17.76 7.66
N ILE A 61 21.79 16.74 8.39
CA ILE A 61 21.84 15.37 7.91
C ILE A 61 20.70 14.56 8.51
N VAL A 62 19.70 14.23 7.69
CA VAL A 62 18.60 13.34 8.09
C VAL A 62 19.04 11.89 7.99
N THR A 63 18.76 11.10 9.03
CA THR A 63 18.96 9.65 9.06
C THR A 63 17.74 8.95 9.64
N TYR A 64 17.51 7.69 9.29
CA TYR A 64 16.38 6.92 9.78
C TYR A 64 16.77 5.49 10.18
N ALA A 65 16.39 5.08 11.39
CA ALA A 65 16.61 3.73 11.89
C ALA A 65 15.35 2.86 11.73
N SER A 66 15.44 1.80 10.93
CA SER A 66 14.37 0.80 10.77
C SER A 66 14.34 -0.17 11.97
N VAL A 67 13.48 0.10 12.95
CA VAL A 67 13.47 -0.60 14.26
C VAL A 67 12.10 -1.11 14.72
N GLY A 68 11.06 -0.88 13.92
CA GLY A 68 9.66 -1.20 14.26
C GLY A 68 8.91 0.00 14.87
N SER A 69 7.61 0.07 14.63
CA SER A 69 6.72 1.15 15.09
C SER A 69 6.79 1.38 16.59
N SER A 70 6.74 0.32 17.39
CA SER A 70 6.71 0.45 18.86
C SER A 70 8.04 0.99 19.39
N SER A 71 9.17 0.56 18.80
CA SER A 71 10.50 1.10 19.09
C SER A 71 10.63 2.56 18.66
N GLY A 72 10.07 2.93 17.50
CA GLY A 72 10.03 4.31 17.03
C GLY A 72 9.25 5.24 17.96
N LYS A 73 8.04 4.82 18.35
CA LYS A 73 7.22 5.52 19.36
C LYS A 73 7.99 5.69 20.67
N SER A 74 8.56 4.60 21.21
CA SER A 74 9.33 4.63 22.46
C SER A 74 10.58 5.53 22.36
N GLY A 75 11.35 5.43 21.28
CA GLY A 75 12.54 6.23 21.05
C GLY A 75 12.24 7.71 20.87
N PHE A 76 11.15 8.05 20.17
CA PHE A 76 10.66 9.43 20.07
C PHE A 76 10.25 9.98 21.44
N THR A 77 9.44 9.25 22.20
CA THR A 77 9.03 9.65 23.56
C THR A 77 10.21 9.89 24.50
N LYS A 78 11.29 9.11 24.37
CA LYS A 78 12.50 9.24 25.19
C LYS A 78 13.50 10.27 24.66
N GLY A 79 13.22 10.93 23.53
CA GLY A 79 14.14 11.87 22.88
C GLY A 79 15.37 11.20 22.23
N THR A 80 15.37 9.87 22.09
CA THR A 80 16.40 9.14 21.33
C THR A 80 16.31 9.46 19.84
N TYR A 81 15.09 9.67 19.34
CA TYR A 81 14.83 10.12 17.97
C TYR A 81 14.17 11.50 17.99
N LEU A 82 14.64 12.40 17.13
CA LEU A 82 14.05 13.73 16.93
C LEU A 82 12.71 13.66 16.19
N PHE A 83 12.48 12.57 15.45
CA PHE A 83 11.18 12.23 14.89
C PHE A 83 10.99 10.70 14.88
N GLY A 84 9.75 10.26 15.03
CA GLY A 84 9.41 8.83 14.96
C GLY A 84 8.82 8.44 13.61
N GLY A 85 8.82 7.16 13.30
CA GLY A 85 7.98 6.58 12.24
C GLY A 85 7.04 5.53 12.82
N SER A 86 5.75 5.58 12.48
CA SER A 86 4.81 4.55 12.91
C SER A 86 3.61 4.42 11.98
N GLU A 87 3.08 3.21 11.83
CA GLU A 87 1.80 2.94 11.17
C GLU A 87 0.65 2.74 12.17
N SER A 88 0.92 2.80 13.49
CA SER A 88 -0.08 2.64 14.53
C SER A 88 -0.08 3.80 15.53
N ALA A 89 -1.27 4.19 15.98
CA ALA A 89 -1.39 5.20 17.01
C ALA A 89 -0.74 4.76 18.33
N TYR A 90 -0.49 5.71 19.23
CA TYR A 90 -0.21 5.41 20.63
C TYR A 90 -1.50 4.87 21.24
N SER A 91 -1.35 3.91 22.15
CA SER A 91 -2.48 3.48 22.97
C SER A 91 -3.03 4.66 23.78
N ALA A 92 -4.32 4.62 24.10
CA ALA A 92 -4.95 5.65 24.90
C ALA A 92 -4.17 5.91 26.20
N GLY A 93 -3.90 7.18 26.50
CA GLY A 93 -3.18 7.61 27.71
C GLY A 93 -1.66 7.43 27.67
N THR A 94 -1.05 6.93 26.59
CA THR A 94 0.41 6.74 26.49
C THR A 94 1.11 7.73 25.56
N ALA A 95 0.35 8.50 24.78
CA ALA A 95 0.88 9.48 23.84
C ALA A 95 1.60 10.64 24.58
N PRO A 96 2.75 11.13 24.08
CA PRO A 96 3.35 12.37 24.55
C PRO A 96 2.39 13.56 24.40
N ALA A 97 2.47 14.52 25.33
CA ALA A 97 1.75 15.78 25.21
C ALA A 97 2.18 16.53 23.94
N GLY A 98 1.22 17.07 23.20
CA GLY A 98 1.51 17.80 21.95
C GLY A 98 2.02 16.93 20.81
N LEU A 99 1.78 15.61 20.83
CA LEU A 99 2.12 14.71 19.72
C LEU A 99 1.44 15.16 18.42
N VAL A 100 2.21 15.13 17.33
CA VAL A 100 1.73 15.36 15.96
C VAL A 100 1.96 14.10 15.14
N TYR A 101 0.91 13.60 14.49
CA TYR A 101 1.01 12.58 13.46
C TYR A 101 0.98 13.24 12.09
N VAL A 102 2.04 13.13 11.31
CA VAL A 102 2.05 13.57 9.91
C VAL A 102 1.87 12.33 9.04
N PRO A 103 0.73 12.11 8.37
CA PRO A 103 0.62 11.09 7.32
C PRO A 103 1.69 11.38 6.26
N LEU A 104 2.52 10.41 5.92
CA LEU A 104 3.60 10.62 4.95
C LEU A 104 3.37 9.85 3.65
N VAL A 105 2.94 8.60 3.76
CA VAL A 105 2.74 7.73 2.59
C VAL A 105 1.78 6.60 2.94
N GLY A 106 1.05 6.10 1.95
CA GLY A 106 0.28 4.86 2.07
C GLY A 106 0.96 3.69 1.38
N GLY A 107 0.43 2.48 1.58
CA GLY A 107 0.87 1.31 0.84
C GLY A 107 0.16 0.03 1.26
N ALA A 108 0.32 -0.99 0.43
CA ALA A 108 -0.25 -2.31 0.66
C ALA A 108 0.56 -3.09 1.70
N ILE A 109 -0.15 -3.76 2.61
CA ILE A 109 0.41 -4.86 3.40
C ILE A 109 0.11 -6.14 2.61
N ALA A 110 1.02 -6.48 1.71
CA ALA A 110 0.90 -7.58 0.79
C ALA A 110 1.02 -8.94 1.50
N ILE A 111 0.21 -9.90 1.07
CA ILE A 111 0.34 -11.31 1.46
C ILE A 111 1.41 -11.97 0.59
N GLY A 112 2.64 -11.97 1.06
CA GLY A 112 3.78 -12.59 0.38
C GLY A 112 3.84 -14.09 0.62
N TYR A 113 4.19 -14.86 -0.40
CA TYR A 113 4.33 -16.31 -0.27
C TYR A 113 5.44 -16.88 -1.16
N ARG A 114 5.95 -18.06 -0.76
CA ARG A 114 6.73 -18.94 -1.62
C ARG A 114 6.10 -20.33 -1.61
N LEU A 115 5.75 -20.80 -2.79
CA LEU A 115 5.23 -22.14 -3.00
C LEU A 115 5.75 -22.72 -4.30
N ASP A 116 6.72 -23.61 -4.16
CA ASP A 116 7.29 -24.39 -5.25
C ASP A 116 6.32 -25.54 -5.59
N GLY A 117 6.29 -25.99 -6.85
CA GLY A 117 5.46 -27.13 -7.27
C GLY A 117 4.00 -26.80 -7.60
N ILE A 118 3.61 -25.51 -7.65
CA ILE A 118 2.34 -25.11 -8.25
C ILE A 118 2.32 -25.37 -9.76
N SER A 119 1.16 -25.74 -10.30
CA SER A 119 0.94 -25.88 -11.74
C SER A 119 -0.27 -25.07 -12.20
N PRO A 120 -0.14 -24.18 -13.21
CA PRO A 120 1.08 -23.90 -13.96
C PRO A 120 2.14 -23.19 -13.11
N ALA A 121 3.41 -23.41 -13.44
CA ALA A 121 4.53 -22.76 -12.77
C ALA A 121 4.40 -21.23 -12.94
N GLY A 122 4.65 -20.49 -11.86
CA GLY A 122 4.53 -19.04 -11.89
C GLY A 122 3.08 -18.52 -11.91
N ALA A 123 2.07 -19.35 -11.65
CA ALA A 123 0.72 -18.88 -11.39
C ALA A 123 0.68 -17.95 -10.15
N THR A 124 -0.27 -17.02 -10.14
CA THR A 124 -0.52 -16.13 -9.01
C THR A 124 -1.67 -16.67 -8.19
N VAL A 125 -1.40 -17.00 -6.92
CA VAL A 125 -2.40 -17.55 -6.02
C VAL A 125 -3.41 -16.47 -5.66
N ARG A 126 -4.69 -16.83 -5.75
CA ARG A 126 -5.84 -16.08 -5.25
C ARG A 126 -6.22 -16.61 -3.88
N LEU A 127 -6.29 -15.73 -2.89
CA LEU A 127 -6.71 -16.08 -1.53
C LEU A 127 -7.98 -15.31 -1.16
N PRO A 128 -9.09 -15.99 -0.84
CA PRO A 128 -10.21 -15.34 -0.18
C PRO A 128 -9.72 -14.68 1.10
N SER A 129 -10.25 -13.51 1.44
CA SER A 129 -9.88 -12.78 2.67
C SER A 129 -10.12 -13.62 3.93
N GLU A 130 -11.19 -14.41 3.93
CA GLU A 130 -11.50 -15.37 4.99
C GLU A 130 -10.44 -16.48 5.09
N VAL A 131 -9.92 -16.96 3.95
CA VAL A 131 -8.83 -17.95 3.91
C VAL A 131 -7.54 -17.34 4.44
N VAL A 132 -7.23 -16.08 4.12
CA VAL A 132 -6.10 -15.36 4.75
C VAL A 132 -6.28 -15.37 6.27
N ALA A 133 -7.45 -14.99 6.79
CA ALA A 133 -7.71 -15.00 8.23
C ALA A 133 -7.52 -16.40 8.86
N LYS A 134 -8.03 -17.45 8.21
CA LYS A 134 -7.90 -18.84 8.69
C LYS A 134 -6.46 -19.34 8.67
N ILE A 135 -5.68 -19.02 7.64
CA ILE A 135 -4.25 -19.38 7.57
C ILE A 135 -3.50 -18.75 8.74
N PHE A 136 -3.63 -17.43 8.92
CA PHE A 136 -2.91 -16.72 9.99
C PHE A 136 -3.43 -17.04 11.40
N ALA A 137 -4.65 -17.57 11.52
CA ALA A 137 -5.19 -18.12 12.77
C ALA A 137 -4.79 -19.59 13.02
N GLY A 138 -4.05 -20.23 12.09
CA GLY A 138 -3.60 -21.62 12.19
C GLY A 138 -4.67 -22.68 11.89
N GLN A 139 -5.80 -22.28 11.28
CA GLN A 139 -6.92 -23.17 10.97
C GLN A 139 -6.77 -23.88 9.62
N ILE A 140 -6.06 -23.26 8.67
CA ILE A 140 -5.69 -23.88 7.38
C ILE A 140 -4.18 -24.09 7.40
N THR A 141 -3.75 -25.35 7.29
CA THR A 141 -2.35 -25.76 7.54
C THR A 141 -1.65 -26.34 6.31
N LYS A 142 -2.34 -26.47 5.17
CA LYS A 142 -1.75 -26.99 3.92
C LYS A 142 -2.20 -26.20 2.70
N TRP A 143 -1.33 -26.10 1.70
CA TRP A 143 -1.58 -25.32 0.48
C TRP A 143 -2.60 -25.96 -0.46
N ASN A 144 -2.81 -27.26 -0.39
CA ASN A 144 -3.85 -27.97 -1.14
C ASN A 144 -5.23 -27.97 -0.45
N ASP A 145 -5.42 -27.15 0.57
CA ASP A 145 -6.72 -27.00 1.24
C ASP A 145 -7.84 -26.76 0.20
N PRO A 146 -8.98 -27.46 0.30
CA PRO A 146 -10.07 -27.35 -0.68
C PRO A 146 -10.57 -25.92 -0.91
N THR A 147 -10.50 -25.05 0.11
CA THR A 147 -10.92 -23.64 -0.01
C THR A 147 -9.93 -22.80 -0.81
N ILE A 148 -8.62 -23.06 -0.68
CA ILE A 148 -7.58 -22.49 -1.54
C ILE A 148 -7.76 -22.99 -2.97
N ALA A 149 -7.87 -24.31 -3.15
CA ALA A 149 -8.01 -24.91 -4.48
C ALA A 149 -9.27 -24.41 -5.20
N ALA A 150 -10.40 -24.26 -4.50
CA ALA A 150 -11.64 -23.74 -5.07
C ALA A 150 -11.53 -22.30 -5.56
N ALA A 151 -10.83 -21.43 -4.83
CA ALA A 151 -10.60 -20.03 -5.21
C ALA A 151 -9.68 -19.87 -6.44
N ASN A 152 -8.93 -20.93 -6.77
CA ASN A 152 -7.97 -20.97 -7.87
C ASN A 152 -8.39 -21.98 -8.95
N LYS A 153 -9.69 -22.12 -9.17
CA LYS A 153 -10.22 -22.76 -10.38
C LYS A 153 -10.50 -21.70 -11.40
N ALA A 154 -10.04 -21.91 -12.64
CA ALA A 154 -10.44 -21.05 -13.72
C ALA A 154 -11.95 -21.17 -13.94
N THR A 155 -12.63 -20.03 -14.04
CA THR A 155 -14.03 -20.00 -14.48
C THR A 155 -14.07 -19.65 -15.96
N THR A 156 -15.09 -20.17 -16.67
CA THR A 156 -15.27 -19.88 -18.09
C THR A 156 -16.61 -19.20 -18.35
N VAL A 157 -16.60 -18.18 -19.19
CA VAL A 157 -17.82 -17.60 -19.77
C VAL A 157 -17.85 -18.02 -21.22
N ALA A 158 -18.84 -18.85 -21.58
CA ALA A 158 -18.99 -19.35 -22.93
C ALA A 158 -19.17 -18.20 -23.93
N LYS A 159 -18.66 -18.37 -25.15
CA LYS A 159 -18.83 -17.42 -26.25
C LYS A 159 -20.32 -17.04 -26.41
N LYS A 160 -20.64 -15.76 -26.26
CA LYS A 160 -22.00 -15.24 -26.43
C LYS A 160 -22.01 -13.96 -27.25
N LEU A 161 -22.30 -14.11 -28.54
CA LEU A 161 -22.28 -13.01 -29.50
C LEU A 161 -23.56 -12.15 -29.50
N LYS A 162 -24.65 -12.63 -28.89
CA LYS A 162 -25.95 -11.95 -28.93
C LYS A 162 -26.74 -12.17 -27.64
N ALA A 163 -27.49 -11.15 -27.22
CA ALA A 163 -28.45 -11.25 -26.14
C ALA A 163 -29.69 -10.41 -26.46
N THR A 164 -30.85 -10.86 -25.99
CA THR A 164 -32.11 -10.14 -26.16
C THR A 164 -32.86 -10.16 -24.84
N LYS A 165 -33.35 -8.99 -24.40
CA LYS A 165 -34.22 -8.86 -23.22
C LYS A 165 -35.10 -7.62 -23.37
N ASP A 166 -36.37 -7.75 -22.99
CA ASP A 166 -37.37 -6.67 -23.04
C ASP A 166 -37.45 -5.97 -24.41
N GLY A 167 -37.31 -6.72 -25.49
CA GLY A 167 -37.32 -6.18 -26.86
C GLY A 167 -36.08 -5.38 -27.25
N VAL A 168 -35.04 -5.33 -26.41
CA VAL A 168 -33.71 -4.83 -26.76
C VAL A 168 -32.85 -6.02 -27.16
N THR A 169 -32.29 -5.98 -28.36
CA THR A 169 -31.34 -6.96 -28.86
C THR A 169 -29.97 -6.31 -29.01
N VAL A 170 -28.94 -6.99 -28.52
CA VAL A 170 -27.54 -6.56 -28.61
C VAL A 170 -26.71 -7.67 -29.20
N SER A 171 -25.74 -7.33 -30.04
CA SER A 171 -24.76 -8.24 -30.59
C SER A 171 -23.36 -7.65 -30.53
N VAL A 172 -22.36 -8.53 -30.40
CA VAL A 172 -20.94 -8.18 -30.42
C VAL A 172 -20.21 -9.01 -31.46
N ALA A 173 -19.24 -8.41 -32.15
CA ALA A 173 -18.37 -9.10 -33.10
C ALA A 173 -16.93 -8.55 -33.02
N LYS A 174 -15.94 -9.44 -33.07
CA LYS A 174 -14.53 -9.06 -33.26
C LYS A 174 -14.29 -8.80 -34.75
N LYS A 175 -13.64 -7.68 -35.07
CA LYS A 175 -13.27 -7.26 -36.43
C LYS A 175 -11.85 -6.72 -36.40
N ALA A 176 -10.88 -7.54 -36.84
CA ALA A 176 -9.46 -7.23 -36.76
C ALA A 176 -9.05 -6.80 -35.32
N SER A 177 -8.52 -5.59 -35.15
CA SER A 177 -8.12 -4.99 -33.87
C SER A 177 -9.28 -4.36 -33.08
N ASN A 178 -10.51 -4.47 -33.57
CA ASN A 178 -11.69 -3.86 -32.97
C ASN A 178 -12.74 -4.87 -32.53
N VAL A 179 -13.61 -4.41 -31.64
CA VAL A 179 -14.87 -5.05 -31.27
C VAL A 179 -16.02 -4.11 -31.60
N GLU A 180 -17.02 -4.64 -32.29
CA GLU A 180 -18.20 -3.90 -32.74
C GLU A 180 -19.43 -4.37 -32.00
N PHE A 181 -20.20 -3.41 -31.49
CA PHE A 181 -21.49 -3.61 -30.86
C PHE A 181 -22.58 -3.08 -31.78
N ALA A 182 -23.62 -3.88 -31.99
CA ALA A 182 -24.86 -3.43 -32.59
C ALA A 182 -26.01 -3.66 -31.62
N MET A 183 -26.91 -2.69 -31.52
CA MET A 183 -28.12 -2.79 -30.73
C MET A 183 -29.33 -2.40 -31.58
N SER A 184 -30.43 -3.11 -31.40
CA SER A 184 -31.74 -2.76 -31.93
C SER A 184 -32.82 -2.88 -30.85
N MET A 185 -33.86 -2.06 -30.97
CA MET A 185 -35.04 -2.11 -30.10
C MET A 185 -36.30 -2.34 -30.92
N THR A 186 -37.23 -3.15 -30.41
CA THR A 186 -38.61 -3.18 -30.92
C THR A 186 -39.29 -1.83 -30.68
N PRO A 187 -40.36 -1.46 -31.41
CA PRO A 187 -41.08 -0.22 -31.17
C PRO A 187 -41.55 -0.04 -29.71
N ALA A 188 -42.02 -1.13 -29.08
CA ALA A 188 -42.41 -1.13 -27.68
C ALA A 188 -41.23 -0.86 -26.74
N ALA A 189 -40.07 -1.47 -27.01
CA ALA A 189 -38.85 -1.23 -26.25
C ALA A 189 -38.32 0.20 -26.42
N ALA A 190 -38.33 0.73 -27.64
CA ALA A 190 -37.93 2.11 -27.91
C ALA A 190 -38.82 3.11 -27.13
N LYS A 191 -40.14 2.85 -27.05
CA LYS A 191 -41.06 3.67 -26.23
C LYS A 191 -40.77 3.52 -24.72
N LYS A 192 -40.54 2.29 -24.25
CA LYS A 192 -40.23 1.97 -22.84
C LYS A 192 -38.93 2.66 -22.39
N TYR A 193 -37.88 2.59 -23.22
CA TYR A 193 -36.54 3.02 -22.85
C TYR A 193 -36.17 4.44 -23.32
N LYS A 194 -37.07 5.19 -23.98
CA LYS A 194 -36.80 6.50 -24.63
C LYS A 194 -35.92 7.51 -23.88
N ASN A 195 -35.92 7.48 -22.54
CA ASN A 195 -35.14 8.37 -21.69
C ASN A 195 -34.06 7.66 -20.84
N ALA A 196 -33.97 6.34 -20.95
CA ALA A 196 -32.96 5.55 -20.25
C ALA A 196 -31.60 5.68 -20.94
N LYS A 197 -30.52 5.55 -20.15
CA LYS A 197 -29.17 5.38 -20.70
C LYS A 197 -28.96 3.93 -21.12
N VAL A 198 -28.38 3.74 -22.30
CA VAL A 198 -27.74 2.47 -22.67
C VAL A 198 -26.30 2.55 -22.21
N THR A 199 -25.86 1.53 -21.48
CA THR A 199 -24.47 1.40 -21.02
C THR A 199 -23.84 0.12 -21.56
N ILE A 200 -22.60 0.23 -22.01
CA ILE A 200 -21.76 -0.92 -22.33
C ILE A 200 -20.51 -0.78 -21.46
N SER A 201 -20.23 -1.78 -20.63
CA SER A 201 -18.97 -1.89 -19.92
C SER A 201 -18.21 -3.14 -20.35
N ALA A 202 -16.89 -3.07 -20.32
CA ALA A 202 -15.98 -4.18 -20.55
C ALA A 202 -15.30 -4.55 -19.25
N ALA A 203 -15.20 -5.83 -18.95
CA ALA A 203 -14.37 -6.35 -17.88
C ALA A 203 -13.59 -7.54 -18.42
N VAL A 204 -12.27 -7.51 -18.36
CA VAL A 204 -11.50 -8.76 -18.42
C VAL A 204 -11.97 -9.60 -17.25
N LEU A 205 -12.30 -10.87 -17.47
CA LEU A 205 -12.86 -11.70 -16.40
C LEU A 205 -11.78 -11.85 -15.30
N GLY A 206 -12.08 -11.38 -14.09
CA GLY A 206 -11.12 -11.21 -12.98
C GLY A 206 -10.56 -9.80 -12.79
N GLY A 207 -10.82 -8.87 -13.71
CA GLY A 207 -10.38 -7.47 -13.66
C GLY A 207 -11.52 -6.45 -13.56
N GLU A 208 -11.12 -5.17 -13.65
CA GLU A 208 -11.98 -3.99 -13.62
C GLU A 208 -13.09 -3.98 -14.66
N SER A 209 -14.28 -3.51 -14.27
CA SER A 209 -15.30 -3.12 -15.25
C SER A 209 -15.11 -1.66 -15.66
N LYS A 210 -14.72 -1.45 -16.91
CA LYS A 210 -14.52 -0.13 -17.52
C LYS A 210 -15.70 0.25 -18.40
N SER A 211 -16.26 1.45 -18.21
CA SER A 211 -17.32 1.97 -19.06
C SER A 211 -16.77 2.27 -20.46
N MET A 212 -17.36 1.66 -21.49
CA MET A 212 -17.02 1.92 -22.90
C MET A 212 -18.02 2.85 -23.59
N TYR A 213 -19.26 2.85 -23.11
CA TYR A 213 -20.34 3.64 -23.66
C TYR A 213 -21.40 3.93 -22.59
N SER A 214 -21.88 5.16 -22.55
CA SER A 214 -22.99 5.58 -21.71
C SER A 214 -23.70 6.77 -22.34
N ALA A 215 -24.84 6.55 -23.00
CA ALA A 215 -25.63 7.63 -23.60
C ALA A 215 -27.13 7.29 -23.63
N LYS A 216 -27.96 8.28 -23.97
CA LYS A 216 -29.42 8.12 -24.10
C LYS A 216 -29.76 7.07 -25.17
N SER A 217 -30.77 6.24 -24.92
CA SER A 217 -31.16 5.15 -25.82
C SER A 217 -31.59 5.65 -27.20
N ALA A 218 -31.22 4.91 -28.25
CA ALA A 218 -31.75 5.05 -29.59
C ALA A 218 -32.30 3.71 -30.09
N ALA A 219 -33.21 3.73 -31.08
CA ALA A 219 -33.81 2.52 -31.63
C ALA A 219 -32.78 1.60 -32.31
N LYS A 220 -31.71 2.18 -32.84
CA LYS A 220 -30.52 1.49 -33.35
C LYS A 220 -29.27 2.16 -32.80
N LEU A 221 -28.26 1.37 -32.50
CA LEU A 221 -26.95 1.86 -32.09
C LEU A 221 -25.86 0.97 -32.67
N SER A 222 -24.76 1.60 -33.09
CA SER A 222 -23.51 0.95 -33.45
C SER A 222 -22.38 1.58 -32.66
N LYS A 223 -21.49 0.77 -32.09
CA LYS A 223 -20.31 1.26 -31.35
C LYS A 223 -19.11 0.37 -31.64
N ILE A 224 -17.98 1.00 -31.91
CA ILE A 224 -16.69 0.33 -32.11
C ILE A 224 -15.77 0.68 -30.93
N ALA A 225 -15.01 -0.30 -30.46
CA ALA A 225 -13.95 -0.13 -29.47
C ALA A 225 -12.75 -1.02 -29.83
N THR A 226 -11.58 -0.74 -29.24
CA THR A 226 -10.42 -1.63 -29.38
C THR A 226 -10.71 -2.98 -28.76
N TYR A 227 -10.37 -4.05 -29.46
CA TYR A 227 -10.52 -5.40 -28.95
C TYR A 227 -9.47 -5.69 -27.87
N SER A 228 -9.91 -6.33 -26.79
CA SER A 228 -9.04 -6.95 -25.79
C SER A 228 -9.48 -8.39 -25.59
N ALA A 229 -8.51 -9.30 -25.51
CA ALA A 229 -8.76 -10.72 -25.28
C ALA A 229 -9.38 -10.95 -23.88
N ASN A 230 -10.05 -12.09 -23.70
CA ASN A 230 -10.63 -12.48 -22.40
C ASN A 230 -11.57 -11.44 -21.77
N THR A 231 -12.26 -10.66 -22.61
CA THR A 231 -13.15 -9.58 -22.15
C THR A 231 -14.62 -9.98 -22.20
N VAL A 232 -15.30 -9.70 -21.10
CA VAL A 232 -16.75 -9.79 -20.94
C VAL A 232 -17.38 -8.40 -21.05
N TYR A 233 -18.42 -8.30 -21.87
CA TYR A 233 -19.15 -7.06 -22.10
C TYR A 233 -20.52 -7.11 -21.44
N THR A 234 -20.80 -6.17 -20.55
CA THR A 234 -22.10 -6.04 -19.90
C THR A 234 -22.89 -4.93 -20.56
N VAL A 235 -24.09 -5.24 -21.05
CA VAL A 235 -24.97 -4.26 -21.69
C VAL A 235 -26.24 -4.06 -20.86
N LYS A 236 -26.54 -2.81 -20.49
CA LYS A 236 -27.76 -2.43 -19.78
C LYS A 236 -28.55 -1.38 -20.55
N ALA A 237 -29.88 -1.43 -20.42
CA ALA A 237 -30.81 -0.40 -20.84
C ALA A 237 -31.53 0.14 -19.59
N GLY A 238 -31.17 1.35 -19.16
CA GLY A 238 -31.50 1.85 -17.84
C GLY A 238 -30.92 0.94 -16.76
N LYS A 239 -31.76 0.47 -15.84
CA LYS A 239 -31.37 -0.50 -14.80
C LYS A 239 -31.43 -1.96 -15.28
N THR A 240 -32.03 -2.22 -16.43
CA THR A 240 -32.24 -3.58 -16.95
C THR A 240 -30.96 -4.12 -17.58
N LEU A 241 -30.44 -5.24 -17.06
CA LEU A 241 -29.40 -6.02 -17.74
C LEU A 241 -29.99 -6.64 -19.00
N VAL A 242 -29.50 -6.20 -20.17
CA VAL A 242 -29.90 -6.77 -21.47
C VAL A 242 -29.15 -8.09 -21.69
N GLY A 243 -27.86 -8.10 -21.37
CA GLY A 243 -27.07 -9.33 -21.37
C GLY A 243 -25.58 -9.10 -21.13
N THR A 244 -24.92 -10.23 -20.95
CA THR A 244 -23.47 -10.36 -20.85
C THR A 244 -22.99 -11.06 -22.13
N LEU A 245 -22.06 -10.45 -22.86
CA LEU A 245 -21.59 -10.88 -24.18
C LEU A 245 -20.08 -11.12 -24.17
N THR A 246 -19.61 -12.01 -25.04
CA THR A 246 -18.19 -12.30 -25.28
C THR A 246 -17.98 -12.69 -26.74
N THR A 247 -16.83 -12.31 -27.31
CA THR A 247 -16.47 -12.67 -28.70
C THR A 247 -15.88 -14.08 -28.82
N GLU A 248 -15.45 -14.65 -27.70
CA GLU A 248 -14.84 -15.97 -27.55
C GLU A 248 -15.19 -16.56 -26.18
N THR A 249 -14.84 -17.83 -25.95
CA THR A 249 -14.89 -18.38 -24.60
C THR A 249 -13.83 -17.68 -23.77
N VAL A 250 -14.26 -16.98 -22.72
CA VAL A 250 -13.38 -16.22 -21.84
C VAL A 250 -13.03 -17.09 -20.63
N LYS A 251 -11.76 -17.11 -20.25
CA LYS A 251 -11.26 -17.76 -19.04
C LYS A 251 -10.85 -16.70 -18.01
N ASP A 252 -11.31 -16.83 -16.77
CA ASP A 252 -10.87 -16.01 -15.63
C ASP A 252 -10.04 -16.82 -14.68
N GLY A 253 -8.84 -16.31 -14.46
CA GLY A 253 -7.83 -16.95 -13.65
C GLY A 253 -7.28 -18.20 -14.33
N GLU A 254 -6.54 -18.92 -13.53
CA GLU A 254 -5.90 -20.16 -13.91
C GLU A 254 -6.37 -21.24 -12.96
N THR A 255 -6.61 -22.45 -13.47
CA THR A 255 -6.79 -23.60 -12.60
C THR A 255 -5.42 -23.96 -12.07
N ILE A 256 -5.20 -23.72 -10.79
CA ILE A 256 -3.95 -24.03 -10.12
C ILE A 256 -4.09 -25.38 -9.41
N THR A 257 -3.17 -26.29 -9.69
CA THR A 257 -2.98 -27.49 -8.88
C THR A 257 -1.94 -27.18 -7.81
N PHE A 258 -2.29 -27.46 -6.55
CA PHE A 258 -1.45 -27.19 -5.39
C PHE A 258 -0.76 -28.46 -4.89
N PRO A 259 0.52 -28.37 -4.45
CA PRO A 259 1.19 -29.47 -3.77
C PRO A 259 0.62 -29.67 -2.35
N ASP A 260 0.80 -30.86 -1.79
CA ASP A 260 0.49 -31.18 -0.38
C ASP A 260 1.55 -30.60 0.59
N THR A 261 1.94 -29.34 0.38
CA THR A 261 2.95 -28.65 1.19
C THR A 261 2.29 -28.02 2.41
N ALA A 262 2.87 -28.27 3.59
CA ALA A 262 2.46 -27.61 4.82
C ALA A 262 2.68 -26.09 4.72
N ILE A 263 1.72 -25.32 5.23
CA ILE A 263 1.81 -23.87 5.33
C ILE A 263 2.68 -23.51 6.53
N ARG A 264 3.61 -22.58 6.32
CA ARG A 264 4.41 -21.97 7.37
C ARG A 264 4.13 -20.48 7.44
N VAL A 265 3.40 -20.07 8.46
CA VAL A 265 3.12 -18.66 8.71
C VAL A 265 4.37 -17.99 9.29
N VAL A 266 4.77 -16.87 8.71
CA VAL A 266 5.90 -16.05 9.20
C VAL A 266 5.35 -14.71 9.64
N HIS A 267 5.47 -14.41 10.93
CA HIS A 267 4.96 -13.17 11.52
C HIS A 267 6.09 -12.30 12.09
N ARG A 268 5.77 -11.05 12.43
CA ARG A 268 6.75 -10.15 13.06
C ARG A 268 7.13 -10.63 14.46
N SER A 269 8.42 -10.60 14.78
CA SER A 269 8.91 -10.82 16.14
C SER A 269 8.95 -9.53 16.98
N ASP A 270 8.96 -8.37 16.32
CA ASP A 270 9.07 -7.05 16.95
C ASP A 270 7.74 -6.26 16.92
N GLY A 271 7.65 -5.23 17.78
CA GLY A 271 6.49 -4.32 17.84
C GLY A 271 6.31 -3.52 16.55
N SER A 272 5.22 -3.79 15.83
CA SER A 272 5.08 -3.50 14.41
C SER A 272 3.72 -2.87 14.07
N GLY A 273 3.76 -1.73 13.36
CA GLY A 273 2.57 -1.08 12.85
C GLY A 273 1.97 -1.86 11.68
N THR A 274 2.81 -2.52 10.88
CA THR A 274 2.38 -3.50 9.87
C THR A 274 1.54 -4.62 10.51
N THR A 275 1.99 -5.17 11.65
CA THR A 275 1.23 -6.17 12.43
C THR A 275 -0.06 -5.59 12.98
N ASN A 276 -0.01 -4.37 13.51
CA ASN A 276 -1.19 -3.66 14.00
C ASN A 276 -2.27 -3.54 12.92
N ASN A 277 -1.93 -3.01 11.75
CA ASN A 277 -2.89 -2.81 10.67
C ASN A 277 -3.38 -4.14 10.08
N PHE A 278 -2.51 -5.16 9.98
CA PHE A 278 -2.90 -6.49 9.54
C PHE A 278 -3.90 -7.15 10.51
N ILE A 279 -3.63 -7.11 11.81
CA ILE A 279 -4.53 -7.64 12.85
C ILE A 279 -5.85 -6.86 12.87
N ASN A 280 -5.80 -5.54 12.74
CA ASN A 280 -7.00 -4.70 12.65
C ASN A 280 -7.88 -5.12 11.45
N TYR A 281 -7.27 -5.34 10.28
CA TYR A 281 -7.97 -5.86 9.11
C TYR A 281 -8.62 -7.22 9.39
N LEU A 282 -7.88 -8.18 9.96
CA LEU A 282 -8.41 -9.50 10.26
C LEU A 282 -9.56 -9.45 11.28
N ASN A 283 -9.41 -8.68 12.36
CA ASN A 283 -10.43 -8.51 13.38
C ASN A 283 -11.71 -7.86 12.84
N LYS A 284 -11.58 -6.80 12.05
CA LYS A 284 -12.72 -6.04 11.54
C LYS A 284 -13.42 -6.72 10.37
N SER A 285 -12.67 -7.41 9.51
CA SER A 285 -13.24 -8.08 8.32
C SER A 285 -13.73 -9.50 8.64
N HIS A 286 -13.11 -10.18 9.61
CA HIS A 286 -13.40 -11.57 9.95
C HIS A 286 -13.45 -11.81 11.48
N PRO A 287 -14.32 -11.09 12.22
CA PRO A 287 -14.34 -11.14 13.69
C PRO A 287 -14.68 -12.53 14.27
N ALA A 288 -15.37 -13.38 13.50
CA ALA A 288 -15.66 -14.76 13.90
C ALA A 288 -14.42 -15.68 13.87
N ILE A 289 -13.38 -15.30 13.13
CA ILE A 289 -12.11 -16.05 13.02
C ILE A 289 -11.04 -15.36 13.86
N TRP A 290 -10.95 -14.03 13.77
CA TRP A 290 -9.96 -13.22 14.47
C TRP A 290 -10.60 -12.42 15.60
N THR A 291 -10.70 -13.03 16.77
CA THR A 291 -11.43 -12.49 17.93
C THR A 291 -10.64 -11.45 18.74
N LYS A 292 -9.32 -11.38 18.55
CA LYS A 292 -8.46 -10.44 19.27
C LYS A 292 -8.50 -9.07 18.63
N VAL A 293 -8.54 -8.06 19.49
CA VAL A 293 -8.38 -6.67 19.08
C VAL A 293 -6.98 -6.40 18.55
N THR A 294 -6.86 -5.29 17.85
CA THR A 294 -5.64 -4.75 17.27
C THR A 294 -4.48 -4.70 18.25
N SER A 295 -3.29 -5.12 17.82
CA SER A 295 -2.05 -5.08 18.61
C SER A 295 -0.82 -4.87 17.72
N ASP A 296 0.18 -4.15 18.21
CA ASP A 296 1.50 -4.04 17.57
C ASP A 296 2.29 -5.36 17.63
N THR A 297 1.90 -6.30 18.50
CA THR A 297 2.63 -7.56 18.75
C THR A 297 1.78 -8.76 18.34
N PHE A 298 2.27 -9.54 17.38
CA PHE A 298 1.52 -10.65 16.79
C PHE A 298 1.06 -11.67 17.83
N SER A 299 1.94 -12.10 18.74
CA SER A 299 1.61 -13.11 19.75
C SER A 299 0.48 -12.68 20.68
N THR A 300 0.41 -11.40 21.05
CA THR A 300 -0.67 -10.86 21.89
C THR A 300 -1.99 -10.69 21.13
N GLY A 301 -1.91 -10.47 19.82
CA GLY A 301 -3.08 -10.33 18.95
C GLY A 301 -3.49 -11.63 18.27
N PHE A 302 -2.82 -12.75 18.54
CA PHE A 302 -3.14 -14.06 17.96
C PHE A 302 -4.44 -14.62 18.58
N PRO A 303 -5.40 -15.13 17.78
CA PRO A 303 -6.70 -15.56 18.29
C PRO A 303 -6.70 -16.88 19.05
N GLY A 304 -5.68 -17.73 18.89
CA GLY A 304 -5.52 -18.95 19.69
C GLY A 304 -4.97 -18.69 21.10
N ALA A 305 -4.84 -19.74 21.90
CA ALA A 305 -4.31 -19.65 23.27
C ALA A 305 -2.85 -19.13 23.30
N SER A 306 -2.04 -19.58 22.34
CA SER A 306 -0.68 -19.13 22.08
C SER A 306 -0.33 -19.39 20.62
N VAL A 307 0.64 -18.66 20.07
CA VAL A 307 1.20 -18.96 18.74
C VAL A 307 1.81 -20.36 18.78
N PRO A 308 1.49 -21.27 17.82
CA PRO A 308 2.06 -22.60 17.78
C PRO A 308 3.59 -22.61 17.70
N THR A 309 4.22 -23.60 18.34
CA THR A 309 5.69 -23.75 18.38
C THR A 309 6.16 -25.03 17.66
N ASP A 310 5.27 -25.68 16.92
CA ASP A 310 5.51 -26.94 16.18
C ASP A 310 6.19 -26.74 14.81
N GLY A 311 6.61 -25.51 14.52
CA GLY A 311 7.22 -25.13 13.24
C GLY A 311 6.23 -24.55 12.22
N SER A 312 4.92 -24.67 12.42
CA SER A 312 3.90 -24.09 11.54
C SER A 312 3.86 -22.55 11.59
N PHE A 313 4.35 -21.96 12.68
CA PHE A 313 4.57 -20.54 12.84
C PHE A 313 6.05 -20.25 13.10
N GLN A 314 6.56 -19.22 12.44
CA GLN A 314 7.91 -18.70 12.56
C GLN A 314 7.85 -17.19 12.70
N SER A 315 8.93 -16.59 13.18
CA SER A 315 8.99 -15.15 13.32
C SER A 315 10.27 -14.57 12.74
N ALA A 316 10.18 -13.36 12.21
CA ALA A 316 11.33 -12.59 11.77
C ALA A 316 11.16 -11.10 12.12
N LYS A 317 12.28 -10.41 12.27
CA LYS A 317 12.31 -8.99 12.63
C LYS A 317 12.17 -8.11 11.38
N GLY A 318 11.29 -7.11 11.44
CA GLY A 318 11.10 -6.15 10.34
C GLY A 318 10.46 -6.74 9.08
N ASN A 319 10.06 -5.89 8.14
CA ASN A 319 9.59 -6.35 6.82
C ASN A 319 10.69 -7.09 6.04
N GLU A 320 11.93 -6.60 6.16
CA GLU A 320 13.15 -7.23 5.63
C GLU A 320 13.26 -8.73 5.98
N GLY A 321 13.13 -9.03 7.27
CA GLY A 321 13.27 -10.39 7.78
C GLY A 321 12.14 -11.28 7.30
N LEU A 322 10.90 -10.76 7.25
CA LEU A 322 9.75 -11.51 6.74
C LEU A 322 9.93 -11.87 5.26
N ALA A 323 10.26 -10.89 4.44
CA ALA A 323 10.44 -11.07 3.00
C ALA A 323 11.60 -12.03 2.70
N SER A 324 12.73 -11.88 3.40
CA SER A 324 13.89 -12.78 3.26
C SER A 324 13.56 -14.20 3.68
N TYR A 325 12.85 -14.38 4.81
CA TYR A 325 12.43 -15.70 5.26
C TYR A 325 11.54 -16.36 4.20
N VAL A 326 10.56 -15.63 3.67
CA VAL A 326 9.63 -16.21 2.68
C VAL A 326 10.35 -16.57 1.38
N ARG A 327 11.25 -15.71 0.90
CA ARG A 327 12.11 -16.00 -0.27
C ARG A 327 12.85 -17.32 -0.09
N ASP A 328 13.39 -17.59 1.09
CA ASP A 328 14.30 -18.71 1.31
C ASP A 328 13.60 -20.03 1.67
N ASN A 329 12.35 -19.97 2.15
CA ASN A 329 11.68 -21.14 2.74
C ASN A 329 10.40 -21.50 1.98
N ASN A 330 10.43 -22.61 1.23
CA ASN A 330 9.24 -23.13 0.55
C ASN A 330 8.08 -23.43 1.52
N GLY A 331 6.85 -23.21 1.07
CA GLY A 331 5.61 -23.38 1.83
C GLY A 331 5.25 -22.21 2.73
N SER A 332 6.06 -21.13 2.74
CA SER A 332 5.88 -20.01 3.65
C SER A 332 4.92 -18.93 3.13
N ILE A 333 4.29 -18.24 4.07
CA ILE A 333 3.38 -17.12 3.84
C ILE A 333 3.57 -16.05 4.92
N THR A 334 3.50 -14.77 4.54
CA THR A 334 3.67 -13.63 5.45
C THR A 334 2.78 -12.45 5.05
N TYR A 335 2.77 -11.42 5.90
CA TYR A 335 2.22 -10.10 5.62
C TYR A 335 3.37 -9.08 5.72
N ALA A 336 3.65 -8.35 4.66
CA ALA A 336 4.73 -7.36 4.64
C ALA A 336 4.35 -6.15 3.80
N GLU A 337 4.99 -5.02 4.04
CA GLU A 337 4.91 -3.92 3.09
C GLU A 337 5.43 -4.39 1.71
N LEU A 338 4.71 -4.02 0.64
CA LEU A 338 4.89 -4.54 -0.71
C LEU A 338 6.33 -4.39 -1.23
N SER A 339 6.97 -3.24 -1.04
CA SER A 339 8.30 -2.97 -1.59
C SER A 339 9.35 -4.00 -1.14
N TYR A 340 9.25 -4.47 0.12
CA TYR A 340 10.17 -5.48 0.65
C TYR A 340 10.04 -6.83 -0.04
N LEU A 341 8.83 -7.20 -0.48
CA LEU A 341 8.59 -8.43 -1.23
C LEU A 341 9.14 -8.31 -2.65
N GLU A 342 8.85 -7.19 -3.33
CA GLU A 342 9.26 -6.95 -4.71
C GLU A 342 10.78 -6.92 -4.87
N GLU A 343 11.49 -6.23 -3.98
CA GLU A 343 12.96 -6.19 -3.95
C GLU A 343 13.62 -7.56 -3.83
N ARG A 344 12.92 -8.54 -3.24
CA ARG A 344 13.41 -9.90 -3.01
C ARG A 344 12.83 -10.93 -3.96
N GLY A 345 12.04 -10.50 -4.95
CA GLY A 345 11.37 -11.39 -5.89
C GLY A 345 10.34 -12.31 -5.23
N VAL A 346 9.83 -11.94 -4.04
CA VAL A 346 8.77 -12.69 -3.36
C VAL A 346 7.44 -12.32 -3.99
N LYS A 347 6.70 -13.33 -4.46
CA LYS A 347 5.40 -13.10 -5.07
C LYS A 347 4.34 -12.78 -4.01
N ALA A 348 3.48 -11.82 -4.32
CA ALA A 348 2.28 -11.54 -3.54
C ALA A 348 1.05 -12.29 -4.08
N ALA A 349 0.19 -12.75 -3.17
CA ALA A 349 -1.11 -13.31 -3.52
C ALA A 349 -2.12 -12.20 -3.85
N ALA A 350 -3.04 -12.49 -4.77
CA ALA A 350 -4.21 -11.66 -4.98
C ALA A 350 -5.25 -11.95 -3.88
N VAL A 351 -5.72 -10.94 -3.17
CA VAL A 351 -6.64 -11.11 -2.03
C VAL A 351 -8.03 -10.64 -2.41
N SER A 352 -9.07 -11.39 -2.04
CA SER A 352 -10.44 -10.96 -2.30
C SER A 352 -10.82 -9.73 -1.45
N ASN A 353 -11.35 -8.69 -2.07
CA ASN A 353 -11.92 -7.54 -1.37
C ASN A 353 -13.44 -7.71 -1.14
N PRO A 354 -14.11 -6.79 -0.40
CA PRO A 354 -15.56 -6.86 -0.15
C PRO A 354 -16.44 -6.84 -1.41
N ALA A 355 -15.92 -6.40 -2.55
CA ALA A 355 -16.60 -6.48 -3.84
C ALA A 355 -16.53 -7.88 -4.49
N GLY A 356 -15.89 -8.85 -3.84
CA GLY A 356 -15.65 -10.20 -4.35
C GLY A 356 -14.59 -10.27 -5.44
N LYS A 357 -13.71 -9.25 -5.54
CA LYS A 357 -12.64 -9.18 -6.54
C LYS A 357 -11.30 -9.57 -5.93
N TYR A 358 -10.54 -10.40 -6.63
CA TYR A 358 -9.16 -10.73 -6.25
C TYR A 358 -8.22 -9.66 -6.79
N VAL A 359 -7.69 -8.84 -5.89
CA VAL A 359 -6.87 -7.69 -6.24
C VAL A 359 -5.43 -7.95 -5.83
N LEU A 360 -4.48 -7.62 -6.71
CA LEU A 360 -3.06 -7.63 -6.38
C LEU A 360 -2.67 -6.36 -5.63
N PRO A 361 -1.74 -6.44 -4.66
CA PRO A 361 -1.20 -5.25 -4.03
C PRO A 361 -0.40 -4.44 -5.05
N SER A 362 -0.62 -3.13 -5.06
CA SER A 362 0.13 -2.17 -5.89
C SER A 362 -0.11 -0.76 -5.34
N PRO A 363 0.71 0.24 -5.72
CA PRO A 363 0.43 1.65 -5.46
C PRO A 363 -0.97 2.07 -5.92
N THR A 364 -1.38 1.64 -7.12
CA THR A 364 -2.67 2.03 -7.68
C THR A 364 -3.85 1.41 -6.92
N SER A 365 -3.79 0.11 -6.60
CA SER A 365 -4.86 -0.55 -5.84
C SER A 365 -4.95 -0.10 -4.38
N SER A 366 -3.83 0.37 -3.82
CA SER A 366 -3.79 1.02 -2.51
C SER A 366 -4.34 2.45 -2.55
N ALA A 367 -4.13 3.20 -3.65
CA ALA A 367 -4.71 4.52 -3.85
C ALA A 367 -6.24 4.47 -3.86
N VAL A 368 -6.82 3.49 -4.57
CA VAL A 368 -8.27 3.27 -4.60
C VAL A 368 -8.83 2.99 -3.20
N TRP A 369 -8.08 2.28 -2.36
CA TRP A 369 -8.45 2.06 -0.96
C TRP A 369 -8.34 3.35 -0.13
N LEU A 370 -7.29 4.15 -0.31
CA LEU A 370 -7.09 5.42 0.39
C LEU A 370 -8.19 6.43 0.08
N ASP A 371 -8.67 6.48 -1.16
CA ASP A 371 -9.78 7.36 -1.57
C ASP A 371 -11.08 7.07 -0.82
N ALA A 372 -11.24 5.84 -0.31
CA ALA A 372 -12.40 5.42 0.48
C ALA A 372 -12.21 5.55 2.00
N ALA A 373 -11.02 5.95 2.46
CA ALA A 373 -10.69 6.07 3.87
C ALA A 373 -11.07 7.45 4.44
N GLU A 374 -11.37 7.50 5.74
CA GLU A 374 -11.65 8.75 6.44
C GLU A 374 -10.40 9.26 7.15
N VAL A 375 -10.10 10.56 7.03
CA VAL A 375 -8.94 11.18 7.67
C VAL A 375 -9.40 12.13 8.77
N ALA A 376 -9.05 11.81 10.01
CA ALA A 376 -9.39 12.60 11.18
C ALA A 376 -8.60 13.93 11.23
N ALA A 377 -9.05 14.85 12.08
CA ALA A 377 -8.44 16.18 12.21
C ALA A 377 -7.02 16.17 12.81
N ASP A 378 -6.65 15.11 13.49
CA ASP A 378 -5.30 14.83 14.00
C ASP A 378 -4.40 14.13 12.96
N GLY A 379 -4.92 13.87 11.75
CA GLY A 379 -4.21 13.23 10.66
C GLY A 379 -4.37 11.71 10.62
N LEU A 380 -4.88 11.07 11.68
CA LEU A 380 -5.03 9.62 11.70
C LEU A 380 -6.11 9.16 10.71
N VAL A 381 -5.81 8.08 10.01
CA VAL A 381 -6.70 7.47 9.02
C VAL A 381 -7.51 6.36 9.66
N THR A 382 -8.83 6.48 9.53
CA THR A 382 -9.78 5.41 9.83
C THR A 382 -10.04 4.60 8.58
N GLN A 383 -9.71 3.31 8.66
CA GLN A 383 -9.81 2.37 7.56
C GLN A 383 -11.26 1.96 7.29
N ASN A 384 -11.68 1.98 6.02
CA ASN A 384 -12.98 1.48 5.59
C ASN A 384 -12.87 0.03 5.07
N PHE A 385 -13.00 -0.94 5.97
CA PHE A 385 -12.95 -2.37 5.62
C PHE A 385 -14.15 -2.88 4.82
N ALA A 386 -15.21 -2.07 4.70
CA ALA A 386 -16.41 -2.40 3.93
C ALA A 386 -16.40 -1.80 2.51
N ALA A 387 -15.32 -1.12 2.11
CA ALA A 387 -15.22 -0.48 0.81
C ALA A 387 -15.38 -1.50 -0.33
N THR A 388 -16.30 -1.24 -1.26
CA THR A 388 -16.64 -2.12 -2.37
C THR A 388 -16.09 -1.63 -3.72
N ALA A 389 -15.07 -0.76 -3.70
CA ALA A 389 -14.35 -0.42 -4.93
C ALA A 389 -13.69 -1.69 -5.47
N ALA A 390 -13.91 -1.99 -6.75
CA ALA A 390 -13.51 -3.27 -7.33
C ALA A 390 -12.00 -3.53 -7.23
N ASP A 391 -11.21 -2.46 -7.20
CA ASP A 391 -9.75 -2.49 -7.41
C ASP A 391 -8.99 -2.03 -6.17
N ALA A 392 -9.73 -1.79 -5.08
CA ALA A 392 -9.13 -1.59 -3.77
C ALA A 392 -8.50 -2.91 -3.33
N TYR A 393 -7.19 -2.89 -3.11
CA TYR A 393 -6.54 -3.95 -2.34
C TYR A 393 -7.06 -3.86 -0.89
N PRO A 394 -7.39 -4.98 -0.22
CA PRO A 394 -8.12 -4.89 1.05
C PRO A 394 -7.23 -4.64 2.29
N ILE A 395 -5.91 -4.80 2.18
CA ILE A 395 -4.99 -4.74 3.33
C ILE A 395 -3.96 -3.64 3.10
N ASN A 396 -4.14 -2.49 3.76
CA ASN A 396 -3.28 -1.32 3.58
C ASN A 396 -2.94 -0.69 4.92
N ALA A 397 -1.96 0.22 4.89
CA ALA A 397 -1.69 1.13 5.98
C ALA A 397 -1.30 2.51 5.45
N VAL A 398 -1.47 3.51 6.32
CA VAL A 398 -0.81 4.81 6.19
C VAL A 398 0.28 4.86 7.24
N SER A 399 1.47 5.27 6.83
CA SER A 399 2.59 5.46 7.74
C SER A 399 2.75 6.93 8.06
N TYR A 400 2.98 7.21 9.34
CA TYR A 400 3.05 8.54 9.91
C TYR A 400 4.48 8.87 10.35
N GLY A 401 4.91 10.10 10.11
CA GLY A 401 5.99 10.75 10.85
C GLY A 401 5.45 11.26 12.18
N LEU A 402 6.20 11.04 13.26
CA LEU A 402 5.85 11.51 14.61
C LEU A 402 6.69 12.74 14.94
N SER A 403 6.03 13.82 15.35
CA SER A 403 6.68 15.06 15.78
C SER A 403 5.90 15.67 16.97
N THR A 404 6.19 16.92 17.32
CA THR A 404 5.62 17.58 18.48
C THR A 404 5.29 19.06 18.24
N THR A 405 4.28 19.55 18.94
CA THR A 405 3.97 20.98 19.08
C THR A 405 4.81 21.66 20.16
N ALA A 406 5.59 20.90 20.95
CA ALA A 406 6.53 21.45 21.90
C ALA A 406 7.64 22.22 21.16
N LYS A 407 7.96 23.41 21.65
CA LYS A 407 8.93 24.31 21.03
C LYS A 407 10.35 23.70 21.08
N SER A 408 10.98 23.55 19.91
CA SER A 408 12.40 23.21 19.79
C SER A 408 12.98 23.78 18.49
N THR A 409 14.21 24.26 18.52
CA THR A 409 14.93 24.72 17.32
C THR A 409 15.20 23.56 16.34
N THR A 410 15.35 22.33 16.84
CA THR A 410 15.52 21.13 16.01
C THR A 410 14.27 20.76 15.20
N ASN A 411 13.10 21.30 15.56
CA ASN A 411 11.86 21.03 14.85
C ASN A 411 11.85 21.70 13.46
N ALA A 412 12.66 22.74 13.23
CA ALA A 412 12.76 23.38 11.93
C ALA A 412 13.18 22.39 10.84
N SER A 413 14.20 21.58 11.11
CA SER A 413 14.75 20.59 10.18
C SER A 413 13.79 19.42 9.97
N VAL A 414 13.14 18.93 11.03
CA VAL A 414 12.10 17.89 10.92
C VAL A 414 10.91 18.38 10.10
N LYS A 415 10.43 19.61 10.35
CA LYS A 415 9.33 20.23 9.60
C LYS A 415 9.68 20.38 8.12
N SER A 416 10.88 20.90 7.83
CA SER A 416 11.37 21.04 6.45
C SER A 416 11.47 19.70 5.74
N PHE A 417 12.02 18.69 6.42
CA PHE A 417 12.13 17.34 5.85
C PHE A 417 10.76 16.71 5.57
N PHE A 418 9.79 16.82 6.48
CA PHE A 418 8.44 16.29 6.24
C PHE A 418 7.68 17.04 5.13
N ALA A 419 7.83 18.36 5.04
CA ALA A 419 7.30 19.12 3.90
C ALA A 419 7.94 18.64 2.58
N TYR A 420 9.27 18.52 2.54
CA TYR A 420 9.97 17.99 1.37
C TYR A 420 9.55 16.56 1.02
N PHE A 421 9.35 15.72 2.03
CA PHE A 421 8.86 14.35 1.86
C PHE A 421 7.53 14.35 1.10
N LEU A 422 6.57 15.16 1.55
CA LEU A 422 5.21 15.23 1.01
C LEU A 422 5.14 15.91 -0.36
N ASP A 423 5.82 17.05 -0.52
CA ASP A 423 5.64 17.92 -1.68
C ASP A 423 6.54 17.56 -2.86
N VAL A 424 7.70 16.95 -2.58
CA VAL A 424 8.75 16.74 -3.59
C VAL A 424 9.11 15.27 -3.73
N CYS A 425 9.45 14.61 -2.62
CA CYS A 425 10.00 13.26 -2.69
C CYS A 425 8.94 12.19 -2.99
N ALA A 426 7.88 12.09 -2.19
CA ALA A 426 6.88 11.04 -2.32
C ALA A 426 6.13 11.11 -3.66
N PRO A 427 5.68 12.29 -4.15
CA PRO A 427 5.01 12.39 -5.45
C PRO A 427 5.87 11.86 -6.62
N LYS A 428 7.20 12.03 -6.52
CA LYS A 428 8.14 11.59 -7.54
C LYS A 428 8.51 10.10 -7.44
N ASN A 429 8.70 9.60 -6.22
CA ASN A 429 9.37 8.31 -6.01
C ASN A 429 8.45 7.20 -5.50
N ALA A 430 7.35 7.52 -4.80
CA ALA A 430 6.57 6.53 -4.03
C ALA A 430 6.07 5.37 -4.90
N ALA A 431 5.41 5.65 -6.03
CA ALA A 431 4.86 4.61 -6.90
C ALA A 431 5.93 3.67 -7.45
N GLY A 432 7.10 4.21 -7.82
CA GLY A 432 8.24 3.40 -8.30
C GLY A 432 8.91 2.58 -7.21
N ALA A 433 8.70 2.96 -5.94
CA ALA A 433 9.22 2.26 -4.77
C ALA A 433 8.18 1.32 -4.12
N GLY A 434 7.02 1.08 -4.74
CA GLY A 434 5.97 0.20 -4.19
C GLY A 434 4.97 0.89 -3.24
N TYR A 435 5.10 2.20 -3.03
CA TYR A 435 4.27 3.00 -2.12
C TYR A 435 3.22 3.85 -2.85
N THR A 436 2.25 4.34 -2.09
CA THR A 436 1.19 5.22 -2.60
C THR A 436 1.40 6.65 -2.09
N PRO A 437 1.70 7.61 -2.97
CA PRO A 437 1.79 9.01 -2.56
C PRO A 437 0.44 9.51 -2.07
N LEU A 438 0.45 10.40 -1.08
CA LEU A 438 -0.76 11.05 -0.59
C LEU A 438 -1.23 12.10 -1.59
N THR A 439 -2.54 12.19 -1.83
CA THR A 439 -3.12 13.21 -2.70
C THR A 439 -4.41 13.78 -2.09
N GLY A 440 -4.93 14.88 -2.66
CA GLY A 440 -6.23 15.43 -2.28
C GLY A 440 -6.38 15.71 -0.78
N ALA A 441 -7.46 15.21 -0.19
CA ALA A 441 -7.84 15.53 1.19
C ALA A 441 -6.82 15.03 2.24
N ILE A 442 -6.22 13.84 2.03
CA ILE A 442 -5.25 13.29 2.98
C ILE A 442 -3.93 14.07 2.95
N LEU A 443 -3.48 14.53 1.77
CA LEU A 443 -2.30 15.38 1.65
C LEU A 443 -2.54 16.73 2.35
N ALA A 444 -3.68 17.38 2.09
CA ALA A 444 -4.01 18.63 2.76
C ALA A 444 -4.07 18.50 4.30
N LYS A 445 -4.52 17.35 4.81
CA LYS A 445 -4.45 17.05 6.25
C LYS A 445 -3.02 16.86 6.72
N ALA A 446 -2.18 16.17 5.94
CA ALA A 446 -0.77 16.01 6.27
C ALA A 446 -0.03 17.35 6.37
N ASP A 447 -0.22 18.24 5.40
CA ASP A 447 0.36 19.59 5.41
C ASP A 447 -0.10 20.39 6.64
N ALA A 448 -1.38 20.26 7.01
CA ALA A 448 -1.90 20.87 8.22
C ALA A 448 -1.26 20.31 9.51
N GLN A 449 -0.84 19.04 9.54
CA GLN A 449 -0.08 18.48 10.66
C GLN A 449 1.37 18.99 10.65
N VAL A 450 2.03 19.05 9.49
CA VAL A 450 3.36 19.67 9.35
C VAL A 450 3.35 21.12 9.88
N ALA A 451 2.30 21.87 9.58
CA ALA A 451 2.16 23.26 10.04
C ALA A 451 2.16 23.39 11.58
N LYS A 452 1.62 22.40 12.31
CA LYS A 452 1.58 22.36 13.79
C LYS A 452 2.93 22.11 14.44
N ILE A 453 3.92 21.60 13.69
CA ILE A 453 5.28 21.41 14.20
C ILE A 453 5.85 22.79 14.55
N ASN A 454 6.12 22.99 15.85
CA ASN A 454 6.47 24.28 16.42
C ASN A 454 7.99 24.48 16.42
N VAL A 455 8.47 25.42 15.62
CA VAL A 455 9.90 25.63 15.34
C VAL A 455 10.59 26.64 16.26
N GLY A 456 9.84 27.37 17.11
CA GLY A 456 10.40 28.45 17.91
C GLY A 456 9.61 29.74 17.83
#